data_AF-A0A1G3Q3P1-F1
#
_entry.id   AF-A0A1G3Q3P1-F1
#
_cell.length_a   1.000
_cell.length_b   1.000
_cell.length_c   1.000
_cell.angle_alpha   90.00
_cell.angle_beta   90.00
_cell.angle_gamma   90.00
#
_symmetry.space_group_name_H-M   'P 1'
#
loop_
_entity.id
_entity.type
_entity.pdbx_description
1 polymer ?
#
loop_
_entity_poly.entity_id
_entity_poly.type
_entity_poly.pdbx_seq_one_letter_code
_entity_poly.pdbx_strand_id
1 'polypeptide(L)'
;MVHKKSFLNLDPMNLAFENLCSRFDLKLKRIYAITGESQRGLIVMDKNSYESGLNLLSINFRELGTRWGILRNISEVPYFVDSQASRLVQLADSIAYSVFRYYEAKDLSYLEPILVKFDSEDNKIHGLVHLHNTGSCYCPACLCRL
;
A
#
# COMPACT_ATOMS: atom_id res chain seq x y z
N MET A 1 -6.40 -3.65 0.71
CA MET A 1 -7.10 -4.91 1.01
C MET A 1 -7.12 -5.77 -0.24
N VAL A 2 -6.78 -7.06 -0.12
CA VAL A 2 -6.79 -8.01 -1.25
C VAL A 2 -7.86 -9.06 -0.99
N HIS A 3 -8.86 -9.14 -1.88
CA HIS A 3 -9.85 -10.20 -1.82
C HIS A 3 -9.24 -11.50 -2.35
N LYS A 4 -8.76 -12.37 -1.45
CA LYS A 4 -7.97 -13.57 -1.79
C LYS A 4 -8.63 -14.48 -2.82
N LYS A 5 -9.96 -14.67 -2.74
CA LYS A 5 -10.72 -15.51 -3.69
C LYS A 5 -10.72 -14.97 -5.13
N SER A 6 -10.47 -13.67 -5.31
CA SER A 6 -10.33 -13.08 -6.64
C SER A 6 -8.99 -13.40 -7.32
N PHE A 7 -7.99 -13.87 -6.57
CA PHE A 7 -6.62 -14.04 -7.04
C PHE A 7 -6.04 -15.39 -6.61
N LEU A 8 -6.69 -16.50 -6.98
CA LEU A 8 -6.34 -17.85 -6.50
C LEU A 8 -4.90 -18.30 -6.82
N ASN A 9 -4.32 -17.81 -7.92
CA ASN A 9 -2.99 -18.21 -8.39
C ASN A 9 -1.88 -17.21 -8.02
N LEU A 10 -2.20 -16.20 -7.21
CA LEU A 10 -1.26 -15.13 -6.87
C LEU A 10 -1.16 -15.01 -5.36
N ASP A 11 0.07 -14.83 -4.87
CA ASP A 11 0.30 -14.56 -3.47
C ASP A 11 -0.31 -13.17 -3.10
N PRO A 12 -1.26 -13.11 -2.14
CA PRO A 12 -1.91 -11.86 -1.76
C PRO A 12 -0.96 -10.84 -1.15
N MET A 13 0.09 -11.27 -0.46
CA MET A 13 1.11 -10.41 0.12
C MET A 13 1.92 -9.75 -0.99
N ASN A 14 2.35 -10.53 -1.98
CA ASN A 14 3.11 -10.01 -3.11
C ASN A 14 2.29 -8.97 -3.90
N LEU A 15 1.00 -9.25 -4.14
CA LEU A 15 0.08 -8.32 -4.80
C LEU A 15 -0.14 -7.03 -4.02
N ALA A 16 -0.34 -7.15 -2.69
CA ALA A 16 -0.51 -6.00 -1.82
C ALA A 16 0.75 -5.14 -1.81
N PHE A 17 1.92 -5.77 -1.67
CA PHE A 17 3.21 -5.11 -1.63
C PHE A 17 3.55 -4.42 -2.95
N GLU A 18 3.34 -5.08 -4.09
CA GLU A 18 3.52 -4.47 -5.41
C GLU A 18 2.64 -3.21 -5.58
N ASN A 19 1.37 -3.28 -5.18
CA ASN A 19 0.47 -2.14 -5.24
C ASN A 19 0.90 -1.01 -4.30
N LEU A 20 1.36 -1.33 -3.10
CA LEU A 20 1.87 -0.36 -2.15
C LEU A 20 3.06 0.41 -2.73
N CYS A 21 4.05 -0.32 -3.27
CA CYS A 21 5.23 0.26 -3.90
C CYS A 21 4.87 1.14 -5.10
N SER A 22 3.98 0.65 -5.98
CA SER A 22 3.51 1.42 -7.14
C SER A 22 2.79 2.71 -6.71
N ARG A 23 1.89 2.64 -5.71
CA ARG A 23 1.17 3.83 -5.22
C ARG A 23 2.09 4.82 -4.55
N PHE A 24 3.09 4.35 -3.80
CA PHE A 24 4.06 5.22 -3.17
C PHE A 24 4.91 5.94 -4.22
N ASP A 25 5.41 5.23 -5.24
CA ASP A 25 6.16 5.84 -6.34
C ASP A 25 5.33 6.89 -7.09
N LEU A 26 4.05 6.62 -7.36
CA LEU A 26 3.12 7.58 -7.97
C LEU A 26 2.90 8.82 -7.10
N LYS A 27 2.78 8.66 -5.79
CA LYS A 27 2.68 9.79 -4.86
C LYS A 27 3.92 10.68 -4.93
N LEU A 28 5.12 10.09 -4.95
CA LEU A 28 6.37 10.84 -5.07
C LEU A 28 6.47 11.59 -6.41
N LYS A 29 6.05 10.95 -7.51
CA LYS A 29 5.95 11.61 -8.83
C LYS A 29 5.01 12.81 -8.79
N ARG A 30 3.86 12.68 -8.14
CA ARG A 30 2.92 13.79 -7.99
C ARG A 30 3.48 14.92 -7.14
N ILE A 31 4.16 14.62 -6.03
CA ILE A 31 4.84 15.64 -5.22
C ILE A 31 5.83 16.41 -6.10
N TYR A 32 6.68 15.71 -6.85
CA TYR A 32 7.60 16.35 -7.79
C TYR A 32 6.89 17.22 -8.84
N ALA A 33 5.79 16.74 -9.42
CA ALA A 33 5.04 17.49 -10.42
C ALA A 33 4.43 18.79 -9.86
N ILE A 34 4.07 18.82 -8.58
CA ILE A 34 3.46 19.99 -7.92
C ILE A 34 4.53 20.94 -7.38
N THR A 35 5.57 20.42 -6.73
CA THR A 35 6.55 21.22 -5.99
C THR A 35 7.86 21.44 -6.72
N GLY A 36 8.16 20.64 -7.74
CA GLY A 36 9.47 20.57 -8.39
C GLY A 36 10.54 19.83 -7.59
N GLU A 37 10.23 19.35 -6.38
CA GLU A 37 11.19 18.72 -5.49
C GLU A 37 11.31 17.22 -5.73
N SER A 38 12.51 16.76 -6.04
CA SER A 38 12.79 15.32 -6.18
C SER A 38 12.88 14.66 -4.81
N GLN A 39 11.97 13.73 -4.55
CA GLN A 39 11.90 13.00 -3.28
C GLN A 39 12.34 11.54 -3.47
N ARG A 40 13.02 10.99 -2.45
CA ARG A 40 13.43 9.58 -2.41
C ARG A 40 12.72 8.87 -1.27
N GLY A 41 11.87 7.91 -1.63
CA GLY A 41 11.04 7.17 -0.69
C GLY A 41 11.80 6.03 -0.03
N LEU A 42 11.63 5.91 1.29
CA LEU A 42 12.05 4.76 2.08
C LEU A 42 10.81 3.99 2.53
N ILE A 43 10.84 2.66 2.41
CA ILE A 43 9.81 1.77 2.94
C ILE A 43 10.37 1.10 4.19
N VAL A 44 9.64 1.20 5.29
CA VAL A 44 9.97 0.54 6.56
C VAL A 44 8.82 -0.39 6.93
N MET A 45 9.13 -1.62 7.29
CA MET A 45 8.15 -2.67 7.59
C MET A 45 8.50 -3.38 8.90
N ASP A 46 7.49 -3.95 9.55
CA ASP A 46 7.73 -4.88 10.66
C ASP A 46 8.43 -6.15 10.15
N LYS A 47 9.32 -6.69 10.98
CA LYS A 47 9.91 -8.01 10.76
C LYS A 47 8.83 -9.07 10.79
N ASN A 48 8.76 -9.87 9.73
CA ASN A 48 7.85 -11.01 9.64
C ASN A 48 8.44 -12.12 8.76
N SER A 49 7.75 -13.26 8.67
CA SER A 49 8.19 -14.42 7.90
C SER A 49 8.32 -14.19 6.38
N TYR A 50 7.86 -13.05 5.86
CA TYR A 50 7.91 -12.71 4.44
C TYR A 50 9.11 -11.82 4.06
N GLU A 51 9.96 -11.44 5.01
CA GLU A 51 11.09 -10.51 4.81
C GLU A 51 11.95 -10.85 3.57
N SER A 52 12.44 -12.09 3.47
CA SER A 52 13.30 -12.50 2.34
C SER A 52 12.55 -12.46 1.00
N GLY A 53 11.26 -12.81 0.99
CA GLY A 53 10.42 -12.76 -0.21
C GLY A 53 10.16 -11.33 -0.67
N LEU A 54 9.85 -10.42 0.27
CA LEU A 54 9.61 -9.01 0.00
C LEU A 54 10.87 -8.27 -0.47
N ASN A 55 12.03 -8.62 0.09
CA ASN A 55 13.32 -8.11 -0.38
C ASN A 55 13.59 -8.53 -1.83
N LEU A 56 13.45 -9.82 -2.14
CA LEU A 56 13.64 -10.32 -3.50
C LEU A 56 12.67 -9.66 -4.50
N LEU A 57 11.40 -9.51 -4.12
CA LEU A 57 10.41 -8.81 -4.92
C LEU A 57 10.77 -7.35 -5.17
N SER A 58 11.29 -6.66 -4.15
CA SER A 58 11.70 -5.26 -4.27
C SER A 58 12.87 -5.07 -5.23
N ILE A 59 13.84 -5.99 -5.20
CA ILE A 59 14.95 -6.03 -6.15
C ILE A 59 14.39 -6.25 -7.57
N ASN A 60 13.53 -7.25 -7.75
CA ASN A 60 12.89 -7.53 -9.03
C ASN A 60 12.10 -6.32 -9.57
N PHE A 61 11.39 -5.59 -8.71
CA PHE A 61 10.64 -4.40 -9.11
C PHE A 61 11.53 -3.23 -9.55
N ARG A 62 12.78 -3.17 -9.09
CA ARG A 62 13.76 -2.18 -9.52
C ARG A 62 14.42 -2.56 -10.84
N GLU A 63 14.82 -3.82 -10.96
CA GLU A 63 15.57 -4.32 -12.12
C GLU A 63 14.66 -4.59 -13.33
N LEU A 64 13.52 -5.23 -13.09
CA LEU A 64 12.59 -5.70 -14.13
C LEU A 64 11.32 -4.83 -14.22
N GLY A 65 11.07 -4.01 -13.20
CA GLY A 65 9.82 -3.26 -13.06
C GLY A 65 8.70 -4.06 -12.37
N THR A 66 7.60 -3.37 -12.07
CA THR A 66 6.34 -3.96 -11.62
C THR A 66 5.41 -4.21 -12.81
N ARG A 67 4.28 -4.88 -12.60
CA ARG A 67 3.14 -4.92 -13.54
C ARG A 67 2.66 -3.53 -13.98
N TRP A 68 3.03 -2.49 -13.23
CA TRP A 68 2.68 -1.10 -13.45
C TRP A 68 3.84 -0.23 -13.98
N GLY A 69 5.01 -0.82 -14.22
CA GLY A 69 6.23 -0.15 -14.70
C GLY A 69 7.38 -0.10 -13.69
N ILE A 70 8.49 0.55 -14.05
CA ILE A 70 9.71 0.62 -13.23
C ILE A 70 9.53 1.62 -12.08
N LEU A 71 9.83 1.19 -10.84
CA LEU A 71 9.84 2.04 -9.66
C LEU A 71 11.11 2.90 -9.68
N ARG A 72 10.96 4.24 -9.72
CA ARG A 72 12.11 5.15 -9.92
C ARG A 72 12.43 5.98 -8.69
N ASN A 73 11.49 6.14 -7.76
CA ASN A 73 11.62 7.09 -6.65
C ASN A 73 11.85 6.43 -5.30
N ILE A 74 11.86 5.11 -5.21
CA ILE A 74 12.19 4.38 -3.98
C ILE A 74 13.71 4.21 -3.92
N SER A 75 14.35 4.60 -2.81
CA SER A 75 15.81 4.65 -2.68
C SER A 75 16.44 3.29 -2.43
N GLU A 76 15.89 2.50 -1.49
CA GLU A 76 16.44 1.19 -1.10
C GLU A 76 15.39 0.07 -1.05
N VAL A 77 15.82 -1.19 -0.97
CA VAL A 77 14.94 -2.29 -0.55
C VAL A 77 14.27 -1.98 0.80
N PRO A 78 13.10 -2.55 1.12
CA PRO A 78 12.42 -2.30 2.38
C PRO A 78 13.32 -2.57 3.58
N TYR A 79 13.28 -1.67 4.55
CA TYR A 79 13.98 -1.84 5.81
C TYR A 79 13.07 -2.51 6.83
N PHE A 80 13.55 -3.60 7.43
CA PHE A 80 12.78 -4.37 8.40
C PHE A 80 13.22 -4.04 9.82
N VAL A 81 12.27 -3.57 10.63
CA VAL A 81 12.50 -3.21 12.04
C VAL A 81 11.65 -4.07 12.95
N ASP A 82 12.09 -4.24 14.18
CA ASP A 82 11.28 -4.89 15.22
C ASP A 82 10.15 -3.93 15.65
N SER A 83 8.90 -4.36 15.53
CA SER A 83 7.73 -3.58 15.95
C SER A 83 7.76 -3.18 17.43
N GLN A 84 8.41 -3.94 18.32
CA GLN A 84 8.57 -3.52 19.72
C GLN A 84 9.53 -2.33 19.87
N ALA A 85 10.46 -2.18 18.94
CA ALA A 85 11.45 -1.11 18.94
C ALA A 85 11.03 0.14 18.15
N SER A 86 9.95 0.08 17.36
CA SER A 86 9.54 1.18 16.46
C SER A 86 8.08 1.61 16.63
N ARG A 87 7.87 2.77 17.25
CA ARG A 87 6.54 3.41 17.40
C ARG A 87 5.88 3.74 16.04
N LEU A 88 6.68 4.00 15.00
CA LEU A 88 6.15 4.28 13.66
C LEU A 88 5.56 3.03 13.01
N VAL A 89 6.18 1.86 13.23
CA VAL A 89 5.64 0.59 12.75
C VAL A 89 4.38 0.21 13.52
N GLN A 90 4.36 0.39 14.84
CA GLN A 90 3.13 0.18 15.63
C GLN A 90 1.97 1.06 15.15
N LEU A 91 2.25 2.30 14.75
CA LEU A 91 1.25 3.18 14.14
C LEU A 91 0.77 2.62 12.79
N ALA A 92 1.69 2.16 11.94
CA ALA A 92 1.35 1.53 10.67
C ALA A 92 0.48 0.27 10.86
N ASP A 93 0.78 -0.56 11.88
CA ASP A 93 -0.03 -1.73 12.24
C ASP A 93 -1.44 -1.33 12.69
N SER A 94 -1.56 -0.23 13.45
CA SER A 94 -2.86 0.30 13.86
C SER A 94 -3.69 0.78 12.67
N ILE A 95 -3.06 1.41 11.66
CA ILE A 95 -3.71 1.79 10.40
C ILE A 95 -4.13 0.53 9.62
N ALA A 96 -3.24 -0.45 9.51
CA ALA A 96 -3.53 -1.71 8.81
C ALA A 96 -4.70 -2.47 9.47
N TYR A 97 -4.73 -2.52 10.80
CA TYR A 97 -5.83 -3.09 11.58
C TYR A 97 -7.14 -2.34 11.35
N SER A 98 -7.12 -1.01 11.35
CA SER A 98 -8.31 -0.18 11.10
C SER A 98 -8.91 -0.47 9.72
N VAL A 99 -8.06 -0.61 8.71
CA VAL A 99 -8.47 -1.01 7.36
C VAL A 99 -9.04 -2.43 7.38
N PHE A 100 -8.33 -3.40 7.96
CA PHE A 100 -8.74 -4.80 8.04
C PHE A 100 -10.12 -4.96 8.71
N ARG A 101 -10.32 -4.32 9.87
CA ARG A 101 -11.56 -4.35 10.64
C ARG A 101 -12.76 -3.88 9.83
N TYR A 102 -12.60 -2.82 9.05
CA TYR A 102 -13.66 -2.37 8.16
C TYR A 102 -14.03 -3.44 7.12
N TYR A 103 -13.05 -4.09 6.48
CA TYR A 103 -13.37 -5.08 5.45
C TYR A 103 -13.98 -6.37 6.00
N GLU A 104 -13.54 -6.82 7.18
CA GLU A 104 -14.03 -8.05 7.83
C GLU A 104 -15.35 -7.84 8.57
N ALA A 105 -15.47 -6.79 9.38
CA ALA A 105 -16.60 -6.59 10.29
C ALA A 105 -17.57 -5.48 9.84
N LYS A 106 -17.28 -4.79 8.73
CA LYS A 106 -18.02 -3.59 8.26
C LYS A 106 -18.09 -2.46 9.29
N ASP A 107 -17.15 -2.48 10.23
CA ASP A 107 -17.00 -1.47 11.26
C ASP A 107 -16.14 -0.32 10.74
N LEU A 108 -16.77 0.82 10.49
CA LEU A 108 -16.12 2.02 9.96
C LEU A 108 -15.46 2.86 11.06
N SER A 109 -15.76 2.61 12.35
CA SER A 109 -15.43 3.50 13.48
C SER A 109 -13.94 3.82 13.58
N TYR A 110 -13.07 2.86 13.25
CA TYR A 110 -11.61 3.03 13.27
C TYR A 110 -11.05 3.62 11.97
N LEU A 111 -11.71 3.35 10.84
CA LEU A 111 -11.24 3.78 9.52
C LEU A 111 -11.67 5.22 9.20
N GLU A 112 -12.86 5.64 9.64
CA GLU A 112 -13.43 6.96 9.36
C GLU A 112 -12.47 8.11 9.73
N PRO A 113 -11.87 8.17 10.94
CA PRO A 113 -11.05 9.31 11.34
C PRO A 113 -9.75 9.44 10.53
N ILE A 114 -9.28 8.33 9.96
CA ILE A 114 -8.02 8.27 9.19
C ILE A 114 -8.24 8.27 7.69
N LEU A 115 -9.50 8.16 7.22
CA LEU A 115 -9.80 8.03 5.79
C LEU A 115 -9.28 9.23 4.99
N VAL A 116 -9.45 10.43 5.55
CA VAL A 116 -8.99 11.71 4.97
C VAL A 116 -7.47 11.87 4.96
N LYS A 117 -6.74 11.01 5.66
CA LYS A 117 -5.26 11.03 5.71
C LYS A 117 -4.63 10.15 4.64
N PHE A 118 -5.40 9.28 4.00
CA PHE A 118 -4.91 8.55 2.85
C PHE A 118 -4.63 9.51 1.70
N ASP A 119 -3.52 9.22 1.02
CA ASP A 119 -3.13 9.92 -0.19
C ASP A 119 -4.31 9.97 -1.18
N SER A 120 -4.66 11.17 -1.64
CA SER A 120 -5.82 11.43 -2.50
C SER A 120 -5.58 12.61 -3.43
N GLU A 121 -6.26 12.61 -4.57
CA GLU A 121 -6.24 13.67 -5.59
C GLU A 121 -7.56 13.60 -6.37
N ASP A 122 -8.13 14.76 -6.73
CA ASP A 122 -9.40 14.86 -7.48
C ASP A 122 -10.55 14.02 -6.91
N ASN A 123 -10.71 14.04 -5.58
CA ASN A 123 -11.67 13.23 -4.83
C ASN A 123 -11.49 11.70 -4.98
N LYS A 124 -10.36 11.24 -5.52
CA LYS A 124 -10.00 9.83 -5.62
C LYS A 124 -8.99 9.46 -4.54
N ILE A 125 -9.29 8.43 -3.77
CA ILE A 125 -8.39 7.92 -2.74
C ILE A 125 -7.35 7.00 -3.39
N HIS A 126 -6.09 7.41 -3.38
CA HIS A 126 -4.98 6.63 -3.92
C HIS A 126 -4.31 5.72 -2.89
N GLY A 127 -4.18 6.19 -1.66
CA GLY A 127 -3.50 5.49 -0.56
C GLY A 127 -4.28 4.30 0.02
N LEU A 128 -5.56 4.16 -0.32
CA LEU A 128 -6.39 3.01 0.04
C LEU A 128 -6.91 2.34 -1.23
N VAL A 129 -6.61 1.05 -1.38
CA VAL A 129 -6.99 0.25 -2.55
C VAL A 129 -7.63 -1.05 -2.09
N HIS A 130 -8.76 -1.40 -2.73
CA HIS A 130 -9.39 -2.70 -2.61
C HIS A 130 -9.19 -3.47 -3.93
N LEU A 131 -8.36 -4.51 -3.89
CA LEU A 131 -8.13 -5.38 -5.04
C LEU A 131 -9.16 -6.51 -4.99
N HIS A 132 -10.09 -6.52 -5.94
CA HIS A 132 -11.10 -7.56 -6.12
C HIS A 132 -11.51 -7.66 -7.60
N ASN A 133 -12.08 -8.80 -7.99
CA ASN A 133 -12.74 -9.01 -9.29
C ASN A 133 -14.26 -9.26 -9.14
N THR A 134 -14.78 -9.14 -7.93
CA THR A 134 -16.18 -9.41 -7.59
C THR A 134 -17.03 -8.16 -7.86
N GLY A 135 -17.63 -8.05 -9.05
CA GLY A 135 -18.70 -7.11 -9.37
C GLY A 135 -18.61 -5.70 -8.78
N SER A 136 -19.77 -5.10 -8.46
CA SER A 136 -19.87 -3.78 -7.83
C SER A 136 -19.48 -3.84 -6.34
N CYS A 137 -18.60 -2.93 -5.90
CA CYS A 137 -18.24 -2.74 -4.51
C CYS A 137 -18.42 -1.27 -4.11
N TYR A 138 -19.08 -1.03 -2.97
CA TYR A 138 -19.40 0.31 -2.46
C TYR A 138 -18.53 0.72 -1.27
N CYS A 139 -17.37 0.06 -1.08
CA CYS A 139 -16.43 0.50 -0.05
C CYS A 139 -15.81 1.86 -0.40
N PRO A 140 -15.30 2.63 0.58
CA PRO A 140 -14.71 3.95 0.32
C PRO A 140 -13.64 3.95 -0.78
N ALA A 141 -12.84 2.89 -0.88
CA ALA A 141 -11.81 2.75 -1.90
C ALA A 141 -12.39 2.53 -3.32
N CYS A 142 -13.49 1.78 -3.46
CA CYS A 142 -14.08 1.52 -4.77
C CYS A 142 -15.02 2.64 -5.22
N LEU A 143 -15.78 3.22 -4.28
CA LEU A 143 -16.78 4.24 -4.56
C LEU A 143 -16.16 5.50 -5.17
N CYS A 144 -14.98 5.92 -4.69
CA CYS A 144 -14.29 7.09 -5.23
C CYS A 144 -13.71 6.89 -6.65
N ARG A 145 -13.93 5.73 -7.28
CA ARG A 145 -13.45 5.39 -8.63
C ARG A 145 -14.59 5.09 -9.61
N LEU A 146 -15.84 5.17 -9.15
CA LEU A 146 -17.02 5.08 -10.00
C LEU A 146 -17.19 6.37 -10.84
#